data_AF-A0A955SKW0-F1
#
_entry.id   AF-A0A955SKW0-F1
#
_cell.length_a   1.000
_cell.length_b   1.000
_cell.length_c   1.000
_cell.angle_alpha   90.00
_cell.angle_beta   90.00
_cell.angle_gamma   90.00
#
_symmetry.space_group_name_H-M   'P 1'
#
loop_
_entity.id
_entity.type
_entity.pdbx_description
1 polymer ?
#
loop_
_entity_poly.entity_id
_entity_poly.type
_entity_poly.pdbx_seq_one_letter_code
_entity_poly.pdbx_strand_id
1 'polypeptide(L)'
;MPAFPYLREPTPLDKPSVIRMNRDTVYSGAIVDISEGAPLTVPDSGGRCMSVMVVNEDQYLNRVIHEPGEHTLSADVFGTLFVNLLVRTLVDASDPDDIQEANALQDQVQIESVSGGLANLELLAVAWPASSEGLSFHNSGLRKA
;
A
#
# COMPACT_ATOMS: atom_id res chain seq x y z
N MET A 1 13.66 19.42 -8.40
CA MET A 1 12.63 18.82 -7.54
C MET A 1 12.76 17.32 -7.69
N PRO A 2 13.09 16.52 -6.67
CA PRO A 2 13.14 15.08 -6.85
C PRO A 2 11.70 14.54 -6.88
N ALA A 3 11.33 13.91 -7.99
CA ALA A 3 10.10 13.15 -8.14
C ALA A 3 10.38 11.69 -7.75
N PHE A 4 9.53 11.12 -6.91
CA PHE A 4 9.66 9.77 -6.36
C PHE A 4 8.80 8.78 -7.18
N PRO A 5 9.18 7.51 -7.32
CA PRO A 5 8.51 6.55 -8.18
C PRO A 5 7.29 5.92 -7.50
N TYR A 6 6.10 6.22 -8.04
CA TYR A 6 4.85 5.53 -7.75
C TYR A 6 4.59 4.50 -8.86
N LEU A 7 3.80 3.46 -8.60
CA LEU A 7 3.07 2.83 -9.70
C LEU A 7 1.92 3.77 -10.07
N ARG A 8 2.24 4.77 -10.92
CA ARG A 8 1.26 5.67 -11.53
C ARG A 8 0.38 4.99 -12.57
N GLU A 9 0.77 3.77 -12.94
CA GLU A 9 0.12 2.93 -13.93
C GLU A 9 -0.21 1.58 -13.31
N PRO A 10 -1.28 0.90 -13.78
CA PRO A 10 -1.56 -0.48 -13.42
C PRO A 10 -0.34 -1.38 -13.65
N THR A 11 -0.17 -2.41 -12.81
CA THR A 11 0.98 -3.31 -12.93
C THR A 11 1.04 -3.94 -14.35
N PRO A 12 2.19 -3.86 -15.05
CA PRO A 12 2.38 -4.53 -16.34
C PRO A 12 2.24 -6.05 -16.23
N LEU A 13 1.70 -6.68 -17.27
CA LEU A 13 1.46 -8.14 -17.29
C LEU A 13 2.75 -8.97 -17.32
N ASP A 14 3.83 -8.42 -17.87
CA ASP A 14 5.10 -9.12 -18.12
C ASP A 14 6.16 -8.89 -17.03
N LYS A 15 5.94 -7.94 -16.10
CA LYS A 15 6.90 -7.55 -15.06
C LYS A 15 6.23 -7.23 -13.72
N PRO A 16 5.47 -8.16 -13.12
CA PRO A 16 4.89 -7.92 -11.81
C PRO A 16 5.99 -7.98 -10.74
N SER A 17 6.06 -6.96 -9.88
CA SER A 17 7.02 -6.89 -8.76
C SER A 17 6.71 -7.90 -7.65
N VAL A 18 5.46 -8.36 -7.56
CA VAL A 18 4.98 -9.42 -6.68
C VAL A 18 4.18 -10.43 -7.49
N ILE A 19 4.26 -11.71 -7.15
CA ILE A 19 3.48 -12.76 -7.84
C ILE A 19 1.98 -12.43 -7.75
N ARG A 20 1.32 -12.32 -8.92
CA ARG A 20 -0.12 -11.99 -9.08
C ARG A 20 -0.53 -10.63 -8.49
N MET A 21 0.22 -9.57 -8.78
CA MET A 21 -0.22 -8.19 -8.53
C MET A 21 -1.61 -7.91 -9.10
N ASN A 22 -2.43 -7.19 -8.32
CA ASN A 22 -3.76 -6.78 -8.78
C ASN A 22 -3.63 -5.64 -9.79
N ARG A 23 -4.34 -5.72 -10.92
CA ARG A 23 -4.40 -4.63 -11.91
C ARG A 23 -5.60 -3.71 -11.72
N ASP A 24 -6.54 -4.07 -10.85
CA ASP A 24 -7.69 -3.23 -10.53
C ASP A 24 -7.34 -2.13 -9.52
N THR A 25 -6.09 -2.06 -9.03
CA THR A 25 -5.66 -1.05 -8.06
C THR A 25 -4.29 -0.49 -8.40
N VAL A 26 -4.13 0.84 -8.29
CA VAL A 26 -2.81 1.47 -8.14
C VAL A 26 -2.37 1.41 -6.68
N TYR A 27 -1.05 1.34 -6.47
CA TYR A 27 -0.45 1.09 -5.16
C TYR A 27 0.50 2.20 -4.77
N SER A 28 0.46 2.57 -3.49
CA SER A 28 1.46 3.39 -2.81
C SER A 28 1.91 2.66 -1.54
N GLY A 29 3.14 2.88 -1.05
CA GLY A 29 3.47 2.42 0.30
C GLY A 29 4.63 3.16 0.97
N ALA A 30 4.83 2.98 2.27
CA ALA A 30 6.02 3.51 2.95
C ALA A 30 6.29 2.78 4.25
N ILE A 31 7.55 2.76 4.67
CA ILE A 31 7.92 2.46 6.05
C ILE A 31 7.94 3.78 6.82
N VAL A 32 7.22 3.81 7.94
CA VAL A 32 7.01 5.01 8.76
C VAL A 32 7.52 4.75 10.17
N ASP A 33 8.38 5.64 10.67
CA ASP A 33 8.75 5.70 12.08
C ASP A 33 7.59 6.32 12.89
N ILE A 34 7.04 5.55 13.81
CA ILE A 34 5.91 5.92 14.69
C ILE A 34 6.34 5.99 16.16
N SER A 35 7.64 6.05 16.44
CA SER A 35 8.21 6.06 17.79
C SER A 35 7.74 7.25 18.64
N GLU A 36 7.47 8.40 18.01
CA GLU A 36 6.90 9.60 18.64
C GLU A 36 5.44 9.86 18.21
N GLY A 37 4.81 8.89 17.55
CA GLY A 37 3.52 9.05 16.89
C GLY A 37 3.64 9.67 15.49
N ALA A 38 2.71 9.29 14.60
CA ALA A 38 2.66 9.77 13.22
C ALA A 38 1.21 9.93 12.74
N PRO A 39 0.68 11.16 12.57
CA PRO A 39 -0.66 11.35 12.02
C PRO A 39 -0.68 11.02 10.52
N LEU A 40 -1.59 10.13 10.14
CA LEU A 40 -1.90 9.76 8.75
C LEU A 40 -3.20 10.45 8.32
N THR A 41 -3.15 11.26 7.27
CA THR A 41 -4.34 11.85 6.64
C THR A 41 -4.76 11.02 5.44
N VAL A 42 -6.01 10.54 5.47
CA VAL A 42 -6.65 9.81 4.38
C VAL A 42 -7.71 10.72 3.73
N PRO A 43 -7.67 10.93 2.40
CA PRO A 43 -8.65 11.79 1.72
C PRO A 43 -10.03 11.15 1.67
N ASP A 44 -11.05 11.98 1.48
CA ASP A 44 -12.36 11.50 1.01
C ASP A 44 -12.21 11.04 -0.44
N SER A 45 -12.45 9.75 -0.67
CA SER A 45 -12.32 9.13 -1.98
C SER A 45 -13.56 9.31 -2.87
N GLY A 46 -14.59 10.03 -2.41
CA GLY A 46 -15.80 10.30 -3.19
C GLY A 46 -16.57 9.04 -3.57
N GLY A 47 -16.44 7.97 -2.77
CA GLY A 47 -17.03 6.65 -3.04
C GLY A 47 -16.14 5.70 -3.84
N ARG A 48 -14.96 6.13 -4.32
CA ARG A 48 -13.96 5.23 -4.90
C ARG A 48 -13.38 4.32 -3.81
N CYS A 49 -13.25 3.03 -4.11
CA CYS A 49 -12.66 2.09 -3.15
C CYS A 49 -11.17 2.44 -2.93
N MET A 50 -10.84 2.79 -1.68
CA MET A 50 -9.48 3.09 -1.23
C MET A 50 -9.25 2.44 0.14
N SER A 51 -8.06 1.90 0.35
CA SER A 51 -7.70 1.27 1.62
C SER A 51 -6.25 1.56 1.99
N VAL A 52 -6.00 1.88 3.25
CA VAL A 52 -4.65 1.93 3.83
C VAL A 52 -4.49 0.76 4.80
N MET A 53 -3.61 -0.17 4.47
CA MET A 53 -3.21 -1.27 5.35
C MET A 53 -2.00 -0.85 6.16
N VAL A 54 -2.03 -1.08 7.48
CA VAL A 54 -0.92 -0.82 8.40
C VAL A 54 -0.40 -2.15 8.91
N VAL A 55 0.84 -2.47 8.56
CA VAL A 55 1.51 -3.72 8.91
C VAL A 55 2.73 -3.42 9.77
N ASN A 56 2.83 -4.03 10.95
CA ASN A 56 3.99 -3.82 11.83
C ASN A 56 5.22 -4.68 11.42
N GLU A 57 6.36 -4.47 12.10
CA GLU A 57 7.62 -5.17 11.78
C GLU A 57 7.52 -6.69 11.94
N ASP A 58 6.61 -7.15 12.79
CA ASP A 58 6.31 -8.56 13.04
C ASP A 58 5.35 -9.18 12.00
N GLN A 59 5.05 -8.45 10.92
CA GLN A 59 4.17 -8.85 9.81
C GLN A 59 2.69 -9.05 10.19
N TYR A 60 2.23 -8.48 11.29
CA TYR A 60 0.80 -8.43 11.60
C TYR A 60 0.13 -7.32 10.81
N LEU A 61 -1.00 -7.62 10.17
CA LEU A 61 -1.91 -6.59 9.65
C LEU A 61 -2.73 -6.05 10.82
N ASN A 62 -2.27 -4.97 11.43
CA ASN A 62 -2.88 -4.43 12.64
C ASN A 62 -4.13 -3.59 12.35
N ARG A 63 -4.19 -2.93 11.19
CA ARG A 63 -5.33 -2.07 10.82
C ARG A 63 -5.52 -1.98 9.30
N VAL A 64 -6.77 -1.85 8.90
CA VAL A 64 -7.18 -1.45 7.54
C VAL A 64 -8.07 -0.22 7.67
N ILE A 65 -7.71 0.87 7.01
CA ILE A 65 -8.40 2.16 7.08
C ILE A 65 -9.09 2.42 5.75
N HIS A 66 -10.38 2.71 5.81
CA HIS A 66 -11.20 3.14 4.67
C HIS A 66 -11.79 4.54 4.86
N GLU A 67 -11.96 4.95 6.11
CA GLU A 67 -12.63 6.21 6.45
C GLU A 67 -11.70 7.40 6.22
N PRO A 68 -12.20 8.50 5.63
CA PRO A 68 -11.44 9.73 5.49
C PRO A 68 -11.16 10.38 6.84
N GLY A 69 -10.11 11.19 6.89
CA GLY A 69 -9.72 11.95 8.07
C GLY A 69 -8.32 11.60 8.58
N GLU A 70 -8.02 12.09 9.78
CA GLU A 70 -6.74 11.90 10.44
C GLU A 70 -6.76 10.65 11.33
N HIS A 71 -5.72 9.83 11.20
CA HIS A 71 -5.54 8.57 11.93
C HIS A 71 -4.16 8.57 12.58
N THR A 72 -4.09 8.66 13.90
CA THR A 72 -2.81 8.60 14.62
C THR A 72 -2.24 7.18 14.61
N LEU A 73 -0.99 7.04 14.17
CA LEU A 73 -0.21 5.82 14.28
C LEU A 73 0.77 5.95 15.44
N SER A 74 0.87 4.95 16.32
CA SER A 74 1.73 5.03 17.51
C SER A 74 2.21 3.66 17.98
N ALA A 75 3.41 3.60 18.55
CA ALA A 75 4.05 2.35 18.95
C ALA A 75 3.25 1.54 19.99
N ASP A 76 2.47 2.20 20.85
CA ASP A 76 1.58 1.54 21.82
C ASP A 76 0.41 0.80 21.15
N VAL A 77 -0.05 1.28 20.00
CA VAL A 77 -1.14 0.67 19.23
C VAL A 77 -0.64 -0.45 18.33
N PHE A 78 0.53 -0.27 17.72
CA PHE A 78 1.05 -1.18 16.67
C PHE A 78 2.13 -2.15 17.17
N GLY A 79 2.65 -1.94 18.38
CA GLY A 79 3.57 -2.85 19.07
C GLY A 79 5.03 -2.74 18.65
N THR A 80 5.34 -1.93 17.63
CA THR A 80 6.67 -1.74 17.05
C THR A 80 6.92 -0.26 16.76
N LEU A 81 8.18 0.12 16.51
CA LEU A 81 8.54 1.51 16.27
C LEU A 81 8.37 1.91 14.81
N PHE A 82 8.36 0.93 13.89
CA PHE A 82 8.11 1.14 12.48
C PHE A 82 6.86 0.40 12.01
N VAL A 83 6.18 0.95 11.01
CA VAL A 83 5.08 0.27 10.29
C VAL A 83 5.24 0.44 8.79
N ASN A 84 4.78 -0.55 8.03
CA ASN A 84 4.60 -0.47 6.59
C ASN A 84 3.14 -0.06 6.29
N LEU A 85 2.98 1.06 5.60
CA LEU A 85 1.72 1.49 4.99
C LEU A 85 1.64 0.96 3.57
N LEU A 86 0.54 0.28 3.25
CA LEU A 86 0.21 -0.13 1.88
C LEU A 86 -1.15 0.45 1.50
N VAL A 87 -1.14 1.41 0.59
CA VAL A 87 -2.31 2.07 0.05
C VAL A 87 -2.72 1.39 -1.25
N ARG A 88 -4.01 1.10 -1.39
CA ARG A 88 -4.61 0.61 -2.63
C ARG A 88 -5.75 1.51 -3.02
N THR A 89 -5.74 1.98 -4.26
CA THR A 89 -6.82 2.80 -4.84
C THR A 89 -7.34 2.09 -6.07
N LEU A 90 -8.65 1.84 -6.12
CA LEU A 90 -9.33 1.23 -7.27
C LEU A 90 -9.11 2.09 -8.51
N VAL A 91 -8.88 1.43 -9.66
CA VAL A 91 -8.67 2.09 -10.95
C VAL A 91 -9.29 1.25 -12.08
N ASP A 92 -9.89 1.91 -13.05
CA ASP A 92 -10.12 1.34 -14.38
C ASP A 92 -8.84 1.47 -15.20
N ALA A 93 -8.11 0.35 -15.29
CA ALA A 93 -6.85 0.27 -16.01
C ALA A 93 -6.95 0.54 -17.54
N SER A 94 -8.16 0.64 -18.09
CA SER A 94 -8.40 0.93 -19.50
C SER A 94 -8.74 2.38 -19.80
N ASP A 95 -8.96 3.20 -18.77
CA ASP A 95 -9.33 4.61 -18.87
C ASP A 95 -8.19 5.51 -18.33
N PRO A 96 -7.45 6.22 -19.22
CA PRO A 96 -6.39 7.13 -18.82
C PRO A 96 -6.84 8.29 -17.92
N ASP A 97 -8.11 8.70 -17.99
CA ASP A 97 -8.63 9.77 -17.14
C ASP A 97 -8.92 9.22 -15.73
N ASP A 98 -9.46 7.99 -15.62
CA ASP A 98 -9.66 7.33 -14.32
C ASP A 98 -8.33 7.06 -13.58
N ILE A 99 -7.27 6.72 -14.33
CA ILE A 99 -5.91 6.56 -13.81
C ILE A 99 -5.41 7.90 -13.22
N GLN A 100 -5.66 9.02 -13.89
CA GLN A 100 -5.28 10.35 -13.37
C GLN A 100 -6.06 10.69 -12.09
N GLU A 101 -7.35 10.37 -12.03
CA GLU A 101 -8.16 10.57 -10.81
C GLU A 101 -7.66 9.70 -9.64
N ALA A 102 -7.30 8.44 -9.90
CA ALA A 102 -6.75 7.55 -8.87
C ALA A 102 -5.41 8.08 -8.34
N ASN A 103 -4.55 8.56 -9.24
CA ASN A 103 -3.29 9.20 -8.90
C ASN A 103 -3.49 10.47 -8.05
N ALA A 104 -4.47 11.30 -8.39
CA ALA A 104 -4.79 12.50 -7.63
C ALA A 104 -5.25 12.19 -6.19
N LEU A 105 -5.90 11.05 -5.95
CA LEU A 105 -6.21 10.58 -4.60
C LEU A 105 -4.97 10.06 -3.86
N GLN A 106 -4.06 9.34 -4.55
CA GLN A 106 -2.79 8.92 -3.96
C GLN A 106 -1.96 10.12 -3.46
N ASP A 107 -1.95 11.21 -4.23
CA ASP A 107 -1.23 12.45 -3.90
C ASP A 107 -1.81 13.19 -2.67
N GLN A 108 -3.04 12.86 -2.26
CA GLN A 108 -3.69 13.45 -1.09
C GLN A 108 -3.48 12.65 0.21
N VAL A 109 -2.89 11.45 0.14
CA VAL A 109 -2.50 10.70 1.34
C VAL A 109 -1.24 11.35 1.92
N GLN A 110 -1.30 11.76 3.18
CA GLN A 110 -0.19 12.43 3.86
C GLN A 110 0.14 11.74 5.17
N ILE A 111 1.42 11.67 5.51
CA ILE A 111 1.91 11.12 6.77
C ILE A 111 2.96 12.07 7.33
N GLU A 112 2.87 12.40 8.62
CA GLU A 112 3.89 13.19 9.30
C GLU A 112 4.64 12.29 10.30
N SER A 113 5.97 12.26 10.24
CA SER A 113 6.80 11.43 11.12
C SER A 113 8.08 12.17 11.50
N VAL A 114 8.54 11.94 12.73
CA VAL A 114 9.73 12.58 13.34
C VAL A 114 11.05 12.28 12.65
N SER A 115 11.10 11.17 11.91
CA SER A 115 12.23 10.84 11.02
C SER A 115 12.31 11.75 9.78
N GLY A 116 11.47 12.79 9.69
CA GLY A 116 11.41 13.71 8.54
C GLY A 116 10.70 13.07 7.34
N GLY A 117 9.76 12.18 7.62
CA GLY A 117 9.03 11.43 6.59
C GLY A 117 8.05 12.29 5.81
N LEU A 118 8.52 13.18 4.94
CA LEU A 118 7.85 13.35 3.65
C LEU A 118 8.18 12.10 2.82
N ALA A 119 7.63 10.97 3.22
CA ALA A 119 7.70 9.77 2.42
C ALA A 119 6.65 9.90 1.32
N ASN A 120 7.10 10.43 0.18
CA ASN A 120 6.48 10.04 -1.07
C ASN A 120 6.51 8.51 -1.11
N LEU A 121 5.32 7.93 -1.08
CA LEU A 121 5.10 6.54 -0.78
C LEU A 121 5.63 5.64 -1.92
N GLU A 122 6.85 5.11 -1.80
CA GLU A 122 7.36 4.06 -2.68
C GLU A 122 6.71 2.69 -2.39
N LEU A 123 6.33 1.98 -3.46
CA LEU A 123 6.28 0.53 -3.38
C LEU A 123 7.71 0.06 -3.07
N LEU A 124 7.99 -0.26 -1.79
CA LEU A 124 8.90 -1.35 -1.52
C LEU A 124 8.26 -2.57 -2.18
N ALA A 125 8.63 -2.82 -3.44
CA ALA A 125 9.14 -4.14 -3.72
C ALA A 125 10.24 -4.36 -2.68
N VAL A 126 9.85 -4.82 -1.48
CA VAL A 126 10.71 -5.75 -0.76
C VAL A 126 11.10 -6.71 -1.86
N ALA A 127 12.37 -6.66 -2.24
CA ALA A 127 12.98 -7.67 -3.05
C ALA A 127 12.85 -8.95 -2.24
N TRP A 128 11.66 -9.53 -2.27
CA TRP A 128 11.46 -10.93 -2.04
C TRP A 128 12.21 -11.54 -3.22
N PRO A 129 13.32 -12.26 -3.00
CA PRO A 129 13.87 -13.03 -4.09
C PRO A 129 12.74 -13.93 -4.55
N ALA A 130 12.25 -13.69 -5.78
CA ALA A 130 11.45 -14.65 -6.51
C ALA A 130 12.35 -15.85 -6.84
N SER A 131 12.87 -16.53 -5.81
CA SER A 131 13.37 -17.89 -5.90
C SER A 131 12.23 -18.79 -5.45
N SER A 132 11.24 -18.95 -6.31
CA SER A 132 10.27 -20.04 -6.21
C SER A 132 10.88 -21.38 -6.66
N GLU A 133 12.19 -21.57 -6.53
CA GLU A 133 12.80 -22.89 -6.69
C GLU A 133 12.59 -23.67 -5.39
N GLY A 134 11.49 -24.42 -5.32
CA GLY A 134 11.34 -25.52 -4.36
C GLY A 134 10.00 -25.71 -3.68
N LEU A 135 9.07 -24.74 -3.72
CA LEU A 135 7.77 -24.89 -3.07
C LEU A 135 6.71 -25.43 -4.05
N SER A 136 6.65 -26.75 -4.15
CA SER A 136 5.52 -27.43 -4.78
C SER A 136 4.33 -27.44 -3.81
N PHE A 137 3.29 -26.66 -4.12
CA PHE A 137 2.00 -26.77 -3.44
C PHE A 137 1.16 -27.82 -4.17
N HIS A 138 1.00 -29.00 -3.57
CA HIS A 138 0.01 -29.99 -3.98
C HIS A 138 -1.38 -29.48 -3.60
N ASN A 139 -2.19 -29.11 -4.59
CA ASN A 139 -3.58 -28.75 -4.39
C ASN A 139 -4.39 -30.05 -4.24
N SER A 140 -4.58 -30.53 -3.00
CA SER A 140 -5.53 -31.61 -2.71
C SER A 140 -6.95 -31.07 -2.86
N GLY A 141 -7.59 -31.45 -3.96
CA GLY A 141 -8.85 -30.92 -4.43
C GLY A 141 -9.97 -30.92 -3.39
N LEU A 142 -10.58 -29.74 -3.22
CA LEU A 142 -11.94 -29.60 -2.71
C LEU A 142 -12.83 -29.22 -3.89
N ARG A 143 -13.62 -30.19 -4.34
CA ARG A 143 -14.73 -29.99 -5.28
C ARG A 143 -15.83 -29.22 -4.55
N LYS A 144 -16.32 -28.14 -5.17
CA LYS A 144 -17.53 -27.44 -4.72
C LYS A 144 -18.74 -28.37 -4.86
N ALA A 145 -19.57 -28.40 -3.81
CA ALA A 145 -20.97 -28.85 -3.89
C ALA A 145 -21.82 -27.73 -4.49
#